data_AF-A0A979GAH7-F1
#
_entry.id   AF-A0A979GAH7-F1
#
_cell.length_a   1.000
_cell.length_b   1.000
_cell.length_c   1.000
_cell.angle_alpha   90.00
_cell.angle_beta   90.00
_cell.angle_gamma   90.00
#
_symmetry.space_group_name_H-M   'P 1'
#
loop_
_entity.id
_entity.type
_entity.pdbx_description
1 polymer ?
#
loop_
_entity_poly.entity_id
_entity_poly.type
_entity_poly.pdbx_seq_one_letter_code
_entity_poly.pdbx_strand_id
1 'polypeptide(L)'
;MNEHNPIAQLVNKIQQQWREKTTGKPSLRFVRFMIKPEEARVYEGFCKLESSEHGSLPEVFVTHLTSFEDEDTFSAALIRDWLDTYDKSTELLAQLQQQASFQWDPTPYREALKKQQGYQMDDTLLSLLQSFKQALPQERKELVLALIPRQVSSTKDMKNWISNLLKKGIPAGVKLLAIDHAGADHFALQDRYFPDMLLSIHIPMDLHSAIKKLSAAGNPNDPEIMLRKCVFEMGAAMKDKDVKRLHRWGQQALDATQRSGNKGLFATAHIMYAGMLFHFKKDPKIPELLERGHRISKQGFQQGDGACLPLMVQFYGYHGAYAQIRRRFTEAINWFIQQAELAEQHKFSQQALNAWYQAAELCRRKDSSRYYDVLEKGYLAGWHLPDDEITASIYIYLLRDYYDYAHANRKQDIVRDIDERMGRLFGEDWKADVDNIRKKREPLILPLEMEEPEAL
;
A
#
# COMPACT_ATOMS: atom_id res chain seq x y z
N MET A 1 -19.33 10.33 -17.81
CA MET A 1 -18.66 9.27 -17.01
C MET A 1 -19.39 7.96 -17.23
N ASN A 2 -18.67 6.84 -17.40
CA ASN A 2 -19.27 5.52 -17.60
C ASN A 2 -19.99 5.06 -16.31
N GLU A 3 -21.31 5.27 -16.23
CA GLU A 3 -22.21 4.76 -15.20
C GLU A 3 -22.19 3.21 -15.06
N HIS A 4 -21.49 2.54 -15.97
CA HIS A 4 -21.22 1.11 -15.96
C HIS A 4 -19.98 0.68 -15.17
N ASN A 5 -19.18 1.59 -14.59
CA ASN A 5 -18.07 1.21 -13.71
C ASN A 5 -18.61 0.76 -12.32
N PRO A 6 -18.42 -0.50 -11.91
CA PRO A 6 -18.89 -0.99 -10.62
C PRO A 6 -18.33 -0.23 -9.41
N ILE A 7 -17.14 0.36 -9.52
CA ILE A 7 -16.56 1.20 -8.46
C ILE A 7 -17.28 2.56 -8.38
N ALA A 8 -17.66 3.15 -9.52
CA ALA A 8 -18.45 4.39 -9.53
C ALA A 8 -19.83 4.19 -8.88
N GLN A 9 -20.45 3.01 -9.05
CA GLN A 9 -21.69 2.67 -8.36
C GLN A 9 -21.53 2.61 -6.83
N LEU A 10 -20.39 2.12 -6.33
CA LEU A 10 -20.09 2.13 -4.90
C LEU A 10 -19.91 3.57 -4.39
N VAL A 11 -19.21 4.43 -5.13
CA VAL A 11 -19.08 5.86 -4.78
C VAL A 11 -20.43 6.56 -4.77
N ASN A 12 -21.30 6.30 -5.76
CA ASN A 12 -22.67 6.83 -5.79
C ASN A 12 -23.48 6.39 -4.57
N LYS A 13 -23.30 5.15 -4.12
CA LYS A 13 -23.92 4.65 -2.88
C LYS A 13 -23.42 5.43 -1.65
N ILE A 14 -22.14 5.77 -1.60
CA ILE A 14 -21.58 6.61 -0.53
C ILE A 14 -22.20 8.02 -0.56
N GLN A 15 -22.26 8.66 -1.73
CA GLN A 15 -22.88 9.99 -1.89
C GLN A 15 -24.36 9.98 -1.48
N GLN A 16 -25.12 8.95 -1.88
CA GLN A 16 -26.52 8.80 -1.51
C GLN A 16 -26.68 8.67 0.01
N GLN A 17 -25.92 7.77 0.63
CA GLN A 17 -25.97 7.56 2.08
C GLN A 17 -25.52 8.79 2.87
N TRP A 18 -24.55 9.55 2.35
CA TRP A 18 -24.17 10.84 2.91
C TRP A 18 -25.38 11.77 2.92
N ARG A 19 -25.98 12.06 1.74
CA ARG A 19 -27.15 12.95 1.62
C ARG A 19 -28.28 12.54 2.55
N GLU A 20 -28.66 11.26 2.54
CA GLU A 20 -29.74 10.74 3.37
C GLU A 20 -29.50 10.95 4.87
N LYS A 21 -28.25 10.85 5.33
CA LYS A 21 -27.92 10.86 6.75
C LYS A 21 -27.47 12.21 7.29
N THR A 22 -27.00 13.13 6.45
CA THR A 22 -26.53 14.47 6.86
C THR A 22 -27.58 15.56 6.63
N THR A 23 -28.49 15.40 5.67
CA THR A 23 -29.52 16.39 5.36
C THR A 23 -30.42 16.66 6.57
N GLY A 24 -30.73 17.93 6.82
CA GLY A 24 -31.62 18.35 7.91
C GLY A 24 -30.99 18.32 9.31
N LYS A 25 -29.65 18.19 9.42
CA LYS A 25 -28.94 18.16 10.71
C LYS A 25 -28.02 19.38 10.88
N PRO A 26 -28.55 20.56 11.23
CA PRO A 26 -27.78 21.80 11.34
C PRO A 26 -26.74 21.79 12.47
N SER A 27 -26.91 20.93 13.48
CA SER A 27 -25.98 20.78 14.62
C SER A 27 -24.84 19.79 14.34
N LEU A 28 -24.91 19.03 13.24
CA LEU A 28 -23.91 18.02 12.90
C LEU A 28 -22.53 18.67 12.70
N ARG A 29 -21.50 18.16 13.40
CA ARG A 29 -20.11 18.66 13.31
C ARG A 29 -19.08 17.56 13.06
N PHE A 30 -19.36 16.32 13.43
CA PHE A 30 -18.44 15.22 13.22
C PHE A 30 -19.15 14.02 12.59
N VAL A 31 -18.64 13.60 11.43
CA VAL A 31 -19.07 12.41 10.72
C VAL A 31 -17.94 11.39 10.75
N ARG A 32 -18.28 10.15 11.09
CA ARG A 32 -17.36 9.02 11.14
C ARG A 32 -17.82 7.95 10.17
N PHE A 33 -17.03 7.65 9.15
CA PHE A 33 -17.25 6.47 8.32
C PHE A 33 -16.66 5.24 9.01
N MET A 34 -17.48 4.21 9.20
CA MET A 34 -17.06 2.91 9.73
C MET A 34 -16.81 1.95 8.57
N ILE A 35 -15.56 1.62 8.31
CA ILE A 35 -15.14 0.92 7.10
C ILE A 35 -14.40 -0.38 7.41
N LYS A 36 -14.39 -1.31 6.47
CA LYS A 36 -13.44 -2.43 6.49
C LYS A 36 -12.11 -2.01 5.84
N PRO A 37 -10.96 -2.59 6.24
CA PRO A 37 -9.66 -2.25 5.64
C PRO A 37 -9.64 -2.33 4.11
N GLU A 38 -10.29 -3.33 3.52
CA GLU A 38 -10.37 -3.50 2.07
C GLU A 38 -11.18 -2.39 1.35
N GLU A 39 -12.03 -1.66 2.07
CA GLU A 39 -12.89 -0.60 1.52
C GLU A 39 -12.19 0.77 1.46
N ALA A 40 -11.03 0.93 2.12
CA ALA A 40 -10.36 2.23 2.34
C ALA A 40 -10.15 3.03 1.04
N ARG A 41 -9.68 2.37 -0.02
CA ARG A 41 -9.44 3.04 -1.32
C ARG A 41 -10.71 3.60 -1.95
N VAL A 42 -11.87 2.98 -1.72
CA VAL A 42 -13.14 3.47 -2.27
C VAL A 42 -13.58 4.76 -1.55
N TYR A 43 -13.43 4.80 -0.22
CA TYR A 43 -13.72 6.01 0.56
C TYR A 43 -12.71 7.13 0.29
N GLU A 44 -11.42 6.83 0.14
CA GLU A 44 -10.42 7.82 -0.31
C GLU A 44 -10.78 8.37 -1.70
N GLY A 45 -11.19 7.49 -2.62
CA GLY A 45 -11.67 7.87 -3.95
C GLY A 45 -12.91 8.75 -3.90
N PHE A 46 -13.86 8.47 -3.00
CA PHE A 46 -15.02 9.32 -2.75
C PHE A 46 -14.61 10.72 -2.29
N CYS A 47 -13.77 10.84 -1.25
CA CYS A 47 -13.35 12.14 -0.74
C CYS A 47 -12.58 12.95 -1.81
N LYS A 48 -11.71 12.30 -2.59
CA LYS A 48 -11.01 12.94 -3.71
C LYS A 48 -11.96 13.40 -4.82
N LEU A 49 -12.98 12.60 -5.16
CA LEU A 49 -13.99 12.98 -6.14
C LEU A 49 -14.78 14.20 -5.67
N GLU A 50 -15.26 14.21 -4.43
CA GLU A 50 -16.01 15.34 -3.87
C GLU A 50 -15.16 16.60 -3.68
N SER A 51 -13.84 16.44 -3.49
CA SER A 51 -12.89 17.56 -3.49
C SER A 51 -12.56 18.10 -4.90
N SER A 52 -13.14 17.54 -5.96
CA SER A 52 -12.93 17.99 -7.35
C SER A 52 -14.14 18.71 -7.93
N GLU A 53 -13.98 19.32 -9.11
CA GLU A 53 -15.09 19.91 -9.87
C GLU A 53 -16.19 18.89 -10.27
N HIS A 54 -15.88 17.59 -10.20
CA HIS A 54 -16.79 16.49 -10.52
C HIS A 54 -17.56 15.96 -9.30
N GLY A 55 -17.41 16.57 -8.11
CA GLY A 55 -18.21 16.26 -6.94
C GLY A 55 -19.70 16.44 -7.19
N SER A 56 -20.54 15.59 -6.56
CA SER A 56 -22.00 15.65 -6.73
C SER A 56 -22.73 16.11 -5.46
N LEU A 57 -22.00 16.23 -4.35
CA LEU A 57 -22.57 16.72 -3.10
C LEU A 57 -22.64 18.27 -3.11
N PRO A 58 -23.68 18.84 -2.46
CA PRO A 58 -23.82 20.29 -2.35
C PRO A 58 -22.76 20.91 -1.43
N GLU A 59 -22.19 20.14 -0.51
CA GLU A 59 -21.10 20.57 0.38
C GLU A 59 -19.75 20.62 -0.36
N VAL A 60 -18.89 21.55 0.05
CA VAL A 60 -17.50 21.61 -0.43
C VAL A 60 -16.64 20.70 0.43
N PHE A 61 -16.04 19.68 -0.20
CA PHE A 61 -15.10 18.78 0.48
C PHE A 61 -13.68 19.27 0.30
N VAL A 62 -12.94 19.39 1.41
CA VAL A 62 -11.49 19.59 1.40
C VAL A 62 -10.86 18.40 2.09
N THR A 63 -10.13 17.60 1.31
CA THR A 63 -9.50 16.36 1.77
C THR A 63 -8.04 16.59 2.10
N HIS A 64 -7.66 16.37 3.35
CA HIS A 64 -6.28 16.45 3.81
C HIS A 64 -5.67 15.08 4.08
N LEU A 65 -4.46 14.90 3.57
CA LEU A 65 -3.61 13.71 3.77
C LEU A 65 -2.48 13.95 4.78
N THR A 66 -2.55 15.06 5.52
CA THR A 66 -1.57 15.48 6.53
C THR A 66 -1.42 14.39 7.58
N SER A 67 -0.19 13.92 7.83
CA SER A 67 0.07 12.94 8.88
C SER A 67 -0.27 13.49 10.26
N PHE A 68 -0.83 12.65 11.13
CA PHE A 68 -1.03 12.96 12.53
C PHE A 68 0.17 12.48 13.33
N GLU A 69 1.01 13.41 13.76
CA GLU A 69 2.17 13.12 14.62
C GLU A 69 1.83 13.29 16.10
N ASP A 70 1.22 14.42 16.45
CA ASP A 70 0.93 14.82 17.83
C ASP A 70 -0.24 15.82 17.88
N GLU A 71 -1.03 15.82 18.97
CA GLU A 71 -2.21 16.67 19.11
C GLU A 71 -1.90 18.17 19.19
N ASP A 72 -0.72 18.57 19.65
CA ASP A 72 -0.36 19.98 19.80
C ASP A 72 0.05 20.63 18.48
N THR A 73 0.58 19.84 17.56
CA THR A 73 1.15 20.33 16.29
C THR A 73 0.23 20.13 15.09
N PHE A 74 -0.76 19.25 15.20
CA PHE A 74 -1.57 18.83 14.07
C PHE A 74 -2.40 19.96 13.44
N SER A 75 -3.00 20.84 14.25
CA SER A 75 -3.73 22.01 13.73
C SER A 75 -2.84 22.93 12.88
N ALA A 76 -1.59 23.15 13.30
CA ALA A 76 -0.62 23.95 12.55
C ALA A 76 -0.24 23.27 11.22
N ALA A 77 -0.05 21.95 11.24
CA ALA A 77 0.23 21.17 10.04
C ALA A 77 -0.92 21.23 9.03
N LEU A 78 -2.17 21.10 9.48
CA LEU A 78 -3.35 21.25 8.62
C LEU A 78 -3.45 22.65 7.99
N ILE A 79 -3.23 23.71 8.77
CA ILE A 79 -3.25 25.09 8.26
C ILE A 79 -2.16 25.29 7.20
N ARG A 80 -0.95 24.75 7.43
CA ARG A 80 0.16 24.82 6.48
C ARG A 80 -0.18 24.12 5.18
N ASP A 81 -0.62 22.87 5.25
CA ASP A 81 -0.98 22.08 4.08
C ASP A 81 -2.14 22.71 3.30
N TRP A 82 -3.11 23.32 4.01
CA TRP A 82 -4.22 24.03 3.39
C TRP A 82 -3.73 25.22 2.56
N LEU A 83 -2.88 26.05 3.16
CA LEU A 83 -2.31 27.23 2.50
C LEU A 83 -1.42 26.84 1.32
N ASP A 84 -0.59 25.80 1.47
CA ASP A 84 0.25 25.29 0.38
C ASP A 84 -0.58 24.76 -0.78
N THR A 85 -1.70 24.08 -0.49
CA THR A 85 -2.64 23.59 -1.50
C THR A 85 -3.36 24.74 -2.19
N TYR A 86 -3.75 25.77 -1.44
CA TYR A 86 -4.35 26.98 -1.97
C TYR A 86 -3.38 27.71 -2.94
N ASP A 87 -2.11 27.86 -2.57
CA ASP A 87 -1.10 28.54 -3.40
C ASP A 87 -0.79 27.80 -4.70
N LYS A 88 -0.77 26.47 -4.64
CA LYS A 88 -0.57 25.61 -5.82
C LYS A 88 -1.77 25.62 -6.76
N SER A 89 -2.92 26.16 -6.33
CA SER A 89 -4.16 26.24 -7.13
C SER A 89 -4.31 27.57 -7.87
N THR A 90 -3.21 28.28 -8.14
CA THR A 90 -3.18 29.66 -8.65
C THR A 90 -3.90 29.87 -9.99
N GLU A 91 -3.80 28.94 -10.94
CA GLU A 91 -4.53 29.00 -12.22
C GLU A 91 -6.05 28.84 -12.04
N LEU A 92 -6.45 27.94 -11.15
CA LEU A 92 -7.86 27.69 -10.81
C LEU A 92 -8.45 28.89 -10.05
N LEU A 93 -7.70 29.49 -9.13
CA LEU A 93 -8.12 30.67 -8.39
C LEU A 93 -8.30 31.89 -9.30
N ALA A 94 -7.43 32.06 -10.30
CA ALA A 94 -7.58 33.13 -11.29
C ALA A 94 -8.86 32.98 -12.13
N GLN A 95 -9.25 31.75 -12.49
CA GLN A 95 -10.50 31.46 -13.20
C GLN A 95 -11.73 31.67 -12.29
N LEU A 96 -11.68 31.21 -11.04
CA LEU A 96 -12.77 31.33 -10.07
C LEU A 96 -13.02 32.78 -9.63
N GLN A 97 -11.97 33.61 -9.51
CA GLN A 97 -12.10 35.04 -9.23
C GLN A 97 -12.84 35.79 -10.34
N GLN A 98 -12.72 35.34 -11.60
CA GLN A 98 -13.42 35.92 -12.74
C GLN A 98 -14.87 35.43 -12.88
N GLN A 99 -15.19 34.21 -12.41
CA GLN A 99 -16.50 33.58 -12.66
C GLN A 99 -17.43 33.47 -11.44
N ALA A 100 -16.92 33.41 -10.21
CA ALA A 100 -17.69 32.94 -9.05
C ALA A 100 -17.69 33.87 -7.82
N SER A 101 -17.16 35.10 -7.93
CA SER A 101 -17.06 36.06 -6.80
C SER A 101 -16.43 35.47 -5.52
N PHE A 102 -15.59 34.44 -5.65
CA PHE A 102 -14.89 33.83 -4.52
C PHE A 102 -13.69 34.71 -4.14
N GLN A 103 -13.73 35.30 -2.95
CA GLN A 103 -12.64 36.10 -2.39
C GLN A 103 -12.39 35.66 -0.95
N TRP A 104 -11.24 35.00 -0.73
CA TRP A 104 -10.78 34.58 0.58
C TRP A 104 -9.40 35.17 0.85
N ASP A 105 -9.21 35.73 2.05
CA ASP A 105 -7.92 36.30 2.48
C ASP A 105 -7.15 35.29 3.36
N PRO A 106 -6.07 34.67 2.83
CA PRO A 106 -5.24 33.75 3.60
C PRO A 106 -4.22 34.44 4.52
N THR A 107 -4.04 35.76 4.43
CA THR A 107 -2.95 36.50 5.08
C THR A 107 -2.90 36.32 6.61
N PRO A 108 -4.02 36.41 7.36
CA PRO A 108 -4.00 36.26 8.81
C PRO A 108 -3.44 34.90 9.27
N TYR A 109 -3.70 33.84 8.51
CA TYR A 109 -3.28 32.48 8.86
C TYR A 109 -1.79 32.25 8.57
N ARG A 110 -1.26 32.90 7.52
CA ARG A 110 0.19 32.89 7.25
C ARG A 110 0.97 33.60 8.35
N GLU A 111 0.46 34.74 8.81
CA GLU A 111 1.08 35.47 9.90
C GLU A 111 1.02 34.69 11.22
N ALA A 112 -0.10 34.01 11.49
CA ALA A 112 -0.24 33.15 12.66
C ALA A 112 0.79 32.00 12.63
N LEU A 113 1.01 31.35 11.48
CA LEU A 113 2.04 30.32 11.33
C LEU A 113 3.46 30.86 11.57
N LYS A 114 3.78 32.05 11.06
CA LYS A 114 5.11 32.67 11.30
C LYS A 114 5.36 32.99 12.77
N LYS A 115 4.30 33.26 13.53
CA LYS A 115 4.35 33.55 14.97
C LYS A 115 4.22 32.29 15.83
N GLN A 116 4.06 31.10 15.23
CA GLN A 116 3.90 29.85 15.96
C GLN A 116 5.21 29.52 16.71
N GLN A 117 5.14 29.49 18.04
CA GLN A 117 6.25 29.12 18.93
C GLN A 117 5.97 27.78 19.64
N GLY A 118 5.48 26.79 18.90
CA GLY A 118 5.12 25.47 19.46
C GLY A 118 3.78 25.41 20.19
N TYR A 119 2.98 26.48 20.19
CA TYR A 119 1.64 26.48 20.77
C TYR A 119 0.60 25.82 19.86
N GLN A 120 -0.45 25.26 20.47
CA GLN A 120 -1.64 24.74 19.78
C GLN A 120 -2.27 25.83 18.90
N MET A 121 -2.67 25.45 17.69
CA MET A 121 -3.27 26.36 16.71
C MET A 121 -4.75 26.06 16.41
N ASP A 122 -5.45 25.37 17.31
CA ASP A 122 -6.83 24.95 17.10
C ASP A 122 -7.78 26.14 16.83
N ASP A 123 -7.69 27.22 17.62
CA ASP A 123 -8.56 28.38 17.44
C ASP A 123 -8.28 29.08 16.10
N THR A 124 -7.02 29.07 15.68
CA THR A 124 -6.61 29.55 14.35
C THR A 124 -7.19 28.66 13.24
N LEU A 125 -7.16 27.33 13.41
CA LEU A 125 -7.77 26.40 12.47
C LEU A 125 -9.29 26.60 12.39
N LEU A 126 -9.99 26.73 13.52
CA LEU A 126 -11.44 26.97 13.54
C LEU A 126 -11.79 28.30 12.86
N SER A 127 -10.99 29.35 13.10
CA SER A 127 -11.13 30.65 12.44
C SER A 127 -10.88 30.54 10.93
N LEU A 128 -9.89 29.75 10.50
CA LEU A 128 -9.62 29.46 9.09
C LEU A 128 -10.82 28.80 8.42
N LEU A 129 -11.36 27.74 9.02
CA LEU A 129 -12.51 27.01 8.49
C LEU A 129 -13.74 27.90 8.37
N GLN A 130 -14.00 28.75 9.37
CA GLN A 130 -15.10 29.71 9.34
C GLN A 130 -14.93 30.74 8.22
N SER A 131 -13.75 31.35 8.11
CA SER A 131 -13.45 32.36 7.09
C SER A 131 -13.53 31.79 5.68
N PHE A 132 -12.95 30.62 5.45
CA PHE A 132 -13.02 29.95 4.16
C PHE A 132 -14.47 29.62 3.78
N LYS A 133 -15.24 29.08 4.73
CA LYS A 133 -16.67 28.80 4.52
C LYS A 133 -17.48 30.06 4.20
N GLN A 134 -17.16 31.21 4.79
CA GLN A 134 -17.82 32.48 4.50
C GLN A 134 -17.52 33.00 3.09
N ALA A 135 -16.33 32.68 2.55
CA ALA A 135 -15.95 33.03 1.20
C ALA A 135 -16.59 32.15 0.11
N LEU A 136 -17.15 30.98 0.48
CA LEU A 136 -17.82 30.09 -0.46
C LEU A 136 -19.07 30.74 -1.09
N PRO A 137 -19.39 30.42 -2.37
CA PRO A 137 -20.61 30.89 -3.02
C PRO A 137 -21.88 30.54 -2.22
N GLN A 138 -22.91 31.38 -2.31
CA GLN A 138 -24.16 31.22 -1.56
C GLN A 138 -24.89 29.89 -1.82
N GLU A 139 -24.64 29.25 -2.96
CA GLU A 139 -25.21 27.95 -3.33
C GLU A 139 -24.52 26.78 -2.60
N ARG A 140 -23.32 26.99 -2.05
CA ARG A 140 -22.50 25.97 -1.37
C ARG A 140 -22.13 26.44 0.05
N LYS A 141 -23.09 26.37 0.97
CA LYS A 141 -22.95 26.93 2.33
C LYS A 141 -22.30 26.02 3.36
N GLU A 142 -21.89 24.82 2.96
CA GLU A 142 -21.34 23.84 3.90
C GLU A 142 -19.95 23.38 3.46
N LEU A 143 -19.08 23.22 4.44
CA LEU A 143 -17.70 22.79 4.29
C LEU A 143 -17.49 21.48 5.04
N VAL A 144 -16.86 20.51 4.38
CA VAL A 144 -16.45 19.25 4.98
C VAL A 144 -14.92 19.17 4.93
N LEU A 145 -14.28 19.15 6.09
CA LEU A 145 -12.86 18.83 6.20
C LEU A 145 -12.73 17.31 6.41
N ALA A 146 -12.30 16.61 5.36
CA ALA A 146 -12.04 15.17 5.41
C ALA A 146 -10.59 14.91 5.85
N LEU A 147 -10.46 14.26 7.01
CA LEU A 147 -9.20 13.91 7.65
C LEU A 147 -8.85 12.47 7.28
N ILE A 148 -7.92 12.30 6.33
CA ILE A 148 -7.41 11.00 5.89
C ILE A 148 -5.88 10.99 6.05
N PRO A 149 -5.37 11.05 7.29
CA PRO A 149 -3.94 11.14 7.54
C PRO A 149 -3.21 9.92 6.97
N ARG A 150 -2.06 10.14 6.31
CA ARG A 150 -1.22 9.03 5.79
C ARG A 150 -0.69 8.13 6.90
N GLN A 151 -0.46 8.71 8.06
CA GLN A 151 0.02 8.05 9.26
C GLN A 151 -0.63 8.67 10.49
N VAL A 152 -0.94 7.85 11.48
CA VAL A 152 -1.45 8.26 12.79
C VAL A 152 -0.53 7.67 13.86
N SER A 153 0.27 8.52 14.51
CA SER A 153 1.16 8.07 15.59
C SER A 153 0.39 7.54 16.80
N SER A 154 -0.76 8.13 17.11
CA SER A 154 -1.62 7.72 18.22
C SER A 154 -3.09 8.01 17.92
N THR A 155 -3.91 6.96 17.82
CA THR A 155 -5.36 7.10 17.59
C THR A 155 -6.06 7.73 18.79
N LYS A 156 -5.51 7.56 20.00
CA LYS A 156 -6.03 8.17 21.23
C LYS A 156 -5.85 9.69 21.20
N ASP A 157 -4.68 10.17 20.82
CA ASP A 157 -4.38 11.60 20.84
C ASP A 157 -5.10 12.30 19.67
N MET A 158 -5.23 11.65 18.52
CA MET A 158 -6.07 12.16 17.43
C MET A 158 -7.55 12.25 17.86
N LYS A 159 -8.06 11.26 18.60
CA LYS A 159 -9.42 11.32 19.16
C LYS A 159 -9.58 12.48 20.15
N ASN A 160 -8.58 12.69 21.02
CA ASN A 160 -8.58 13.80 21.97
C ASN A 160 -8.58 15.14 21.25
N TRP A 161 -7.76 15.29 20.21
CA TRP A 161 -7.73 16.47 19.35
C TRP A 161 -9.09 16.75 18.69
N ILE A 162 -9.74 15.74 18.09
CA ILE A 162 -11.10 15.89 17.52
C ILE A 162 -12.09 16.33 18.61
N SER A 163 -12.03 15.68 19.79
CA SER A 163 -12.89 16.03 20.93
C SER A 163 -12.65 17.46 21.41
N ASN A 164 -11.41 17.95 21.38
CA ASN A 164 -11.05 19.31 21.79
C ASN A 164 -11.57 20.34 20.79
N LEU A 165 -11.46 20.09 19.48
CA LEU A 165 -12.10 20.94 18.47
C LEU A 165 -13.63 21.02 18.64
N LEU A 166 -14.28 19.88 18.92
CA LEU A 166 -15.73 19.86 19.18
C LEU A 166 -16.11 20.70 20.40
N LYS A 167 -15.32 20.64 21.49
CA LYS A 167 -15.53 21.45 22.70
C LYS A 167 -15.29 22.95 22.47
N LYS A 168 -14.26 23.30 21.69
CA LYS A 168 -13.95 24.69 21.33
C LYS A 168 -15.04 25.30 20.45
N GLY A 169 -15.76 24.47 19.71
CA GLY A 169 -16.94 24.85 18.93
C GLY A 169 -16.62 24.93 17.45
N ILE A 170 -16.96 23.88 16.73
CA ILE A 170 -16.81 23.84 15.28
C ILE A 170 -17.85 24.77 14.63
N PRO A 171 -17.43 25.68 13.73
CA PRO A 171 -18.33 26.69 13.19
C PRO A 171 -19.54 26.11 12.44
N ALA A 172 -20.64 26.86 12.42
CA ALA A 172 -21.88 26.41 11.79
C ALA A 172 -21.73 26.25 10.27
N GLY A 173 -22.12 25.08 9.77
CA GLY A 173 -21.93 24.69 8.37
C GLY A 173 -20.57 24.03 8.10
N VAL A 174 -19.71 23.85 9.11
CA VAL A 174 -18.47 23.09 8.99
C VAL A 174 -18.65 21.70 9.62
N LYS A 175 -18.22 20.65 8.92
CA LYS A 175 -18.20 19.26 9.39
C LYS A 175 -16.79 18.70 9.28
N LEU A 176 -16.36 17.95 10.28
CA LEU A 176 -15.18 17.09 10.20
C LEU A 176 -15.62 15.69 9.77
N LEU A 177 -14.89 15.09 8.84
CA LEU A 177 -15.06 13.71 8.43
C LEU A 177 -13.80 12.92 8.78
N ALA A 178 -13.95 11.82 9.52
CA ALA A 178 -12.89 10.85 9.74
C ALA A 178 -13.28 9.45 9.29
N ILE A 179 -12.29 8.66 8.89
CA ILE A 179 -12.43 7.24 8.58
C ILE A 179 -11.99 6.43 9.80
N ASP A 180 -12.84 5.52 10.25
CA ASP A 180 -12.59 4.60 11.36
C ASP A 180 -12.83 3.16 10.90
N HIS A 181 -12.25 2.19 11.61
CA HIS A 181 -12.38 0.78 11.28
C HIS A 181 -13.56 0.14 12.00
N ALA A 182 -14.36 -0.61 11.24
CA ALA A 182 -15.46 -1.40 11.76
C ALA A 182 -14.96 -2.36 12.86
N GLY A 183 -15.47 -2.19 14.08
CA GLY A 183 -15.13 -3.01 15.25
C GLY A 183 -13.98 -2.50 16.12
N ALA A 184 -13.19 -1.51 15.66
CA ALA A 184 -12.11 -0.93 16.45
C ALA A 184 -12.53 0.34 17.22
N ASP A 185 -13.48 1.10 16.67
CA ASP A 185 -14.12 2.26 17.30
C ASP A 185 -13.14 3.32 17.86
N HIS A 186 -12.02 3.53 17.16
CA HIS A 186 -10.96 4.43 17.61
C HIS A 186 -11.46 5.86 17.84
N PHE A 187 -12.37 6.34 16.98
CA PHE A 187 -12.91 7.70 17.02
C PHE A 187 -14.35 7.76 17.55
N ALA A 188 -14.82 6.72 18.26
CA ALA A 188 -16.12 6.74 18.90
C ALA A 188 -16.19 7.78 20.03
N LEU A 189 -16.99 8.83 19.85
CA LEU A 189 -17.28 9.84 20.87
C LEU A 189 -18.68 9.61 21.46
N GLN A 190 -18.87 9.99 22.73
CA GLN A 190 -20.13 9.76 23.41
C GLN A 190 -21.10 10.92 23.15
N ASP A 191 -22.29 10.59 22.64
CA ASP A 191 -23.33 11.56 22.28
C ASP A 191 -23.75 12.46 23.45
N ARG A 192 -23.73 11.95 24.70
CA ARG A 192 -24.02 12.74 25.90
C ARG A 192 -23.15 14.00 26.06
N TYR A 193 -21.94 14.00 25.51
CA TYR A 193 -21.02 15.14 25.58
C TYR A 193 -21.16 16.08 24.37
N PHE A 194 -21.75 15.61 23.28
CA PHE A 194 -21.84 16.30 22.00
C PHE A 194 -23.21 16.03 21.34
N PRO A 195 -24.32 16.39 22.00
CA PRO A 195 -25.66 16.01 21.55
C PRO A 195 -25.93 16.58 20.15
N ASP A 196 -26.46 15.73 19.26
CA ASP A 196 -26.79 16.05 17.86
C ASP A 196 -25.60 16.46 16.97
N MET A 197 -24.37 16.43 17.49
CA MET A 197 -23.16 16.82 16.75
C MET A 197 -22.47 15.65 16.05
N LEU A 198 -22.81 14.41 16.41
CA LEU A 198 -22.10 13.19 16.00
C LEU A 198 -22.94 12.35 15.03
N LEU A 199 -22.31 11.80 14.01
CA LEU A 199 -22.93 10.83 13.10
C LEU A 199 -21.93 9.74 12.73
N SER A 200 -22.26 8.48 13.04
CA SER A 200 -21.51 7.33 12.51
C SER A 200 -22.27 6.71 11.34
N ILE A 201 -21.57 6.50 10.22
CA ILE A 201 -22.14 5.91 9.01
C ILE A 201 -21.37 4.64 8.68
N HIS A 202 -22.06 3.50 8.68
CA HIS A 202 -21.59 2.27 8.07
C HIS A 202 -22.35 2.05 6.75
N ILE A 203 -21.63 1.79 5.67
CA ILE A 203 -22.21 1.50 4.35
C ILE A 203 -21.73 0.11 3.95
N PRO A 204 -22.61 -0.91 3.98
CA PRO A 204 -22.23 -2.24 3.51
C PRO A 204 -21.84 -2.20 2.03
N MET A 205 -20.61 -2.58 1.70
CA MET A 205 -20.11 -2.68 0.34
C MET A 205 -19.81 -4.12 -0.05
N ASP A 206 -20.21 -4.51 -1.26
CA ASP A 206 -19.81 -5.76 -1.89
C ASP A 206 -18.67 -5.47 -2.88
N LEU A 207 -17.50 -5.19 -2.31
CA LEU A 207 -16.30 -4.88 -3.08
C LEU A 207 -15.87 -6.07 -3.96
N HIS A 208 -16.08 -7.30 -3.46
CA HIS A 208 -15.73 -8.51 -4.18
C HIS A 208 -16.53 -8.66 -5.49
N SER A 209 -17.85 -8.46 -5.45
CA SER A 209 -18.68 -8.46 -6.65
C SER A 209 -18.37 -7.29 -7.58
N ALA A 210 -18.05 -6.11 -7.04
CA ALA A 210 -17.64 -4.95 -7.86
C ALA A 210 -16.33 -5.24 -8.61
N ILE A 211 -15.33 -5.80 -7.94
CA ILE A 211 -14.06 -6.26 -8.55
C ILE A 211 -14.32 -7.38 -9.58
N LYS A 212 -15.22 -8.32 -9.28
CA LYS A 212 -15.61 -9.38 -10.22
C LYS A 212 -16.22 -8.81 -11.50
N LYS A 213 -17.14 -7.85 -11.37
CA LYS A 213 -17.76 -7.18 -12.52
C LYS A 213 -16.74 -6.36 -13.31
N LEU A 214 -15.82 -5.69 -12.63
CA LEU A 214 -14.75 -4.91 -13.26
C LEU A 214 -13.75 -5.81 -14.01
N SER A 215 -13.34 -6.92 -13.41
CA SER A 215 -12.44 -7.90 -14.04
C SER A 215 -13.07 -8.63 -15.23
N ALA A 216 -14.40 -8.68 -15.28
CA ALA A 216 -15.17 -9.20 -16.42
C ALA A 216 -15.60 -8.12 -17.43
N ALA A 217 -15.33 -6.84 -17.17
CA ALA A 217 -15.69 -5.74 -18.05
C ALA A 217 -14.70 -5.63 -19.22
N GLY A 218 -15.22 -5.58 -20.44
CA GLY A 218 -14.46 -5.55 -21.70
C GLY A 218 -14.81 -6.74 -22.60
N ASN A 219 -14.01 -7.01 -23.63
CA ASN A 219 -14.26 -8.11 -24.55
C ASN A 219 -14.00 -9.46 -23.86
N PRO A 220 -15.00 -10.35 -23.69
CA PRO A 220 -14.80 -11.65 -23.03
C PRO A 220 -13.85 -12.59 -23.80
N ASN A 221 -13.57 -12.30 -25.06
CA ASN A 221 -12.60 -13.04 -25.86
C ASN A 221 -11.17 -12.48 -25.75
N ASP A 222 -10.97 -11.38 -25.01
CA ASP A 222 -9.65 -10.86 -24.72
C ASP A 222 -8.90 -11.80 -23.76
N PRO A 223 -7.73 -12.32 -24.15
CA PRO A 223 -6.93 -13.23 -23.34
C PRO A 223 -6.54 -12.67 -21.96
N GLU A 224 -6.33 -11.36 -21.82
CA GLU A 224 -6.00 -10.74 -20.53
C GLU A 224 -7.22 -10.68 -19.60
N ILE A 225 -8.38 -10.35 -20.14
CA ILE A 225 -9.65 -10.33 -19.38
C ILE A 225 -9.99 -11.75 -18.92
N MET A 226 -9.81 -12.73 -19.80
CA MET A 226 -10.00 -14.15 -19.46
C MET A 226 -9.01 -14.63 -18.40
N LEU A 227 -7.74 -14.23 -18.49
CA LEU A 227 -6.75 -14.55 -17.46
C LEU A 227 -7.17 -13.97 -16.10
N ARG A 228 -7.55 -12.68 -16.03
CA ARG A 228 -7.99 -12.03 -14.78
C ARG A 228 -9.18 -12.75 -14.15
N LYS A 229 -10.17 -13.12 -14.96
CA LYS A 229 -11.33 -13.91 -14.52
C LYS A 229 -10.90 -15.26 -13.96
N CYS A 230 -10.02 -15.98 -14.65
CA CYS A 230 -9.56 -17.29 -14.20
C CYS A 230 -8.75 -17.19 -12.90
N VAL A 231 -7.87 -16.18 -12.76
CA VAL A 231 -7.09 -15.92 -11.54
C VAL A 231 -8.00 -15.65 -10.35
N PHE A 232 -9.05 -14.84 -10.54
CA PHE A 232 -10.03 -14.59 -9.50
C PHE A 232 -10.75 -15.87 -9.05
N GLU A 233 -11.21 -16.69 -9.99
CA GLU A 233 -11.90 -17.95 -9.70
C GLU A 233 -10.96 -19.02 -9.10
N MET A 234 -9.68 -19.05 -9.51
CA MET A 234 -8.65 -19.88 -8.86
C MET A 234 -8.41 -19.44 -7.41
N GLY A 235 -8.37 -18.13 -7.14
CA GLY A 235 -8.24 -17.60 -5.78
C GLY A 235 -9.45 -17.96 -4.89
N ALA A 236 -10.66 -17.92 -5.43
CA ALA A 236 -11.85 -18.39 -4.73
C ALA A 236 -11.77 -19.90 -4.45
N ALA A 237 -11.39 -20.71 -5.44
CA ALA A 237 -11.21 -22.15 -5.27
C ALA A 237 -10.12 -22.50 -4.23
N MET A 238 -9.04 -21.72 -4.18
CA MET A 238 -7.98 -21.85 -3.19
C MET A 238 -8.49 -21.59 -1.78
N LYS A 239 -9.31 -20.54 -1.57
CA LYS A 239 -9.96 -20.25 -0.28
C LYS A 239 -10.88 -21.39 0.16
N ASP A 240 -11.61 -21.98 -0.78
CA ASP A 240 -12.50 -23.11 -0.56
C ASP A 240 -11.75 -24.45 -0.41
N LYS A 241 -10.41 -24.45 -0.55
CA LYS A 241 -9.55 -25.65 -0.61
C LYS A 241 -9.95 -26.66 -1.70
N ASP A 242 -10.64 -26.21 -2.75
CA ASP A 242 -11.08 -27.04 -3.88
C ASP A 242 -10.02 -27.07 -5.00
N VAL A 243 -9.09 -28.01 -4.88
CA VAL A 243 -8.00 -28.20 -5.85
C VAL A 243 -8.52 -28.56 -7.25
N LYS A 244 -9.62 -29.32 -7.36
CA LYS A 244 -10.18 -29.71 -8.66
C LYS A 244 -10.71 -28.50 -9.41
N ARG A 245 -11.44 -27.62 -8.71
CA ARG A 245 -11.93 -26.36 -9.27
C ARG A 245 -10.77 -25.43 -9.62
N LEU A 246 -9.74 -25.35 -8.78
CA LEU A 246 -8.52 -24.60 -9.08
C LEU A 246 -7.89 -25.09 -10.38
N HIS A 247 -7.71 -26.41 -10.54
CA HIS A 247 -7.13 -26.97 -11.77
C HIS A 247 -7.95 -26.65 -13.02
N ARG A 248 -9.28 -26.72 -12.91
CA ARG A 248 -10.18 -26.38 -14.02
C ARG A 248 -9.97 -24.94 -14.47
N TRP A 249 -9.93 -23.99 -13.55
CA TRP A 249 -9.71 -22.57 -13.87
C TRP A 249 -8.28 -22.29 -14.32
N GLY A 250 -7.29 -22.97 -13.73
CA GLY A 250 -5.90 -22.87 -14.17
C GLY A 250 -5.71 -23.36 -15.60
N GLN A 251 -6.35 -24.48 -15.98
CA GLN A 251 -6.31 -24.96 -17.36
C GLN A 251 -6.99 -23.98 -18.32
N GLN A 252 -8.13 -23.40 -17.93
CA GLN A 252 -8.79 -22.37 -18.74
C GLN A 252 -7.93 -21.11 -18.93
N ALA A 253 -7.18 -20.70 -17.90
CA ALA A 253 -6.22 -19.61 -18.01
C ALA A 253 -5.13 -19.93 -19.03
N LEU A 254 -4.57 -21.13 -18.99
CA LEU A 254 -3.57 -21.59 -19.95
C LEU A 254 -4.13 -21.63 -21.38
N ASP A 255 -5.32 -22.20 -21.58
CA ASP A 255 -5.93 -22.32 -22.91
C ASP A 255 -6.22 -20.95 -23.52
N ALA A 256 -6.73 -20.00 -22.72
CA ALA A 256 -7.05 -18.64 -23.17
C ALA A 256 -5.78 -17.87 -23.57
N THR A 257 -4.75 -17.94 -22.73
CA THR A 257 -3.51 -17.20 -22.95
C THR A 257 -2.64 -17.83 -24.03
N GLN A 258 -2.65 -19.16 -24.19
CA GLN A 258 -1.97 -19.84 -25.30
C GLN A 258 -2.50 -19.42 -26.67
N ARG A 259 -3.83 -19.30 -26.81
CA ARG A 259 -4.49 -18.90 -28.08
C ARG A 259 -4.14 -17.48 -28.51
N SER A 260 -3.69 -16.63 -27.59
CA SER A 260 -3.29 -15.26 -27.88
C SER A 260 -1.99 -15.14 -28.66
N GLY A 261 -1.13 -16.16 -28.62
CA GLY A 261 0.24 -16.09 -29.14
C GLY A 261 1.20 -15.20 -28.32
N ASN A 262 0.72 -14.49 -27.30
CA ASN A 262 1.53 -13.65 -26.42
C ASN A 262 2.26 -14.53 -25.39
N LYS A 263 3.58 -14.61 -25.52
CA LYS A 263 4.43 -15.45 -24.66
C LYS A 263 4.52 -14.93 -23.24
N GLY A 264 4.64 -13.62 -23.03
CA GLY A 264 4.60 -13.01 -21.70
C GLY A 264 3.30 -13.31 -20.95
N LEU A 265 2.16 -13.21 -21.64
CA LEU A 265 0.85 -13.50 -21.05
C LEU A 265 0.69 -15.00 -20.74
N PHE A 266 1.15 -15.88 -21.62
CA PHE A 266 1.10 -17.32 -21.40
C PHE A 266 2.03 -17.77 -20.26
N ALA A 267 3.23 -17.20 -20.16
CA ALA A 267 4.14 -17.40 -19.05
C ALA A 267 3.55 -16.90 -17.72
N THR A 268 2.88 -15.74 -17.74
CA THR A 268 2.14 -15.21 -16.58
C THR A 268 1.08 -16.20 -16.07
N ALA A 269 0.30 -16.81 -16.97
CA ALA A 269 -0.70 -17.80 -16.58
C ALA A 269 -0.07 -19.02 -15.89
N HIS A 270 1.08 -19.50 -16.37
CA HIS A 270 1.80 -20.61 -15.76
C HIS A 270 2.27 -20.29 -14.34
N ILE A 271 2.90 -19.12 -14.13
CA ILE A 271 3.45 -18.78 -12.81
C ILE A 271 2.36 -18.48 -11.79
N MET A 272 1.26 -17.83 -12.19
CA MET A 272 0.11 -17.60 -11.30
C MET A 272 -0.54 -18.91 -10.87
N TYR A 273 -0.74 -19.83 -11.81
CA TYR A 273 -1.31 -21.14 -11.52
C TYR A 273 -0.39 -21.96 -10.62
N ALA A 274 0.91 -22.00 -10.91
CA ALA A 274 1.89 -22.66 -10.04
C ALA A 274 1.87 -22.04 -8.63
N GLY A 275 1.90 -20.71 -8.54
CA GLY A 275 1.84 -19.92 -7.30
C GLY A 275 0.68 -20.31 -6.39
N MET A 276 -0.52 -20.44 -6.94
CA MET A 276 -1.67 -20.86 -6.15
C MET A 276 -1.57 -22.32 -5.70
N LEU A 277 -1.01 -23.20 -6.55
CA LEU A 277 -0.80 -24.61 -6.21
C LEU A 277 0.25 -24.83 -5.11
N PHE A 278 1.15 -23.88 -4.84
CA PHE A 278 2.09 -23.98 -3.72
C PHE A 278 1.37 -24.24 -2.38
N HIS A 279 0.16 -23.70 -2.18
CA HIS A 279 -0.66 -23.96 -0.98
C HIS A 279 -0.97 -25.45 -0.76
N PHE A 280 -0.86 -26.27 -1.81
CA PHE A 280 -1.10 -27.70 -1.77
C PHE A 280 0.20 -28.54 -1.76
N LYS A 281 1.39 -27.90 -1.68
CA LYS A 281 2.79 -28.38 -1.48
C LYS A 281 3.32 -29.58 -2.31
N LYS A 282 2.46 -30.48 -2.77
CA LYS A 282 2.77 -31.77 -3.40
C LYS A 282 2.01 -31.96 -4.71
N ASP A 283 1.40 -30.90 -5.22
CA ASP A 283 0.68 -30.99 -6.48
C ASP A 283 1.64 -31.31 -7.63
N PRO A 284 1.43 -32.42 -8.38
CA PRO A 284 2.35 -32.86 -9.43
C PRO A 284 2.39 -31.89 -10.62
N LYS A 285 1.43 -30.97 -10.73
CA LYS A 285 1.35 -29.98 -11.81
C LYS A 285 2.35 -28.83 -11.64
N ILE A 286 2.78 -28.53 -10.41
CA ILE A 286 3.73 -27.44 -10.12
C ILE A 286 5.01 -27.53 -10.98
N PRO A 287 5.78 -28.63 -10.96
CA PRO A 287 7.01 -28.71 -11.76
C PRO A 287 6.74 -28.55 -13.25
N GLU A 288 5.65 -29.14 -13.78
CA GLU A 288 5.29 -28.98 -15.20
C GLU A 288 5.03 -27.50 -15.54
N LEU A 289 4.29 -26.79 -14.69
CA LEU A 289 3.97 -25.38 -14.90
C LEU A 289 5.22 -24.51 -14.85
N LEU A 290 6.10 -24.74 -13.88
CA LEU A 290 7.34 -23.98 -13.72
C LEU A 290 8.31 -24.24 -14.88
N GLU A 291 8.46 -25.48 -15.33
CA GLU A 291 9.34 -25.82 -16.46
C GLU A 291 8.84 -25.26 -17.79
N ARG A 292 7.53 -25.37 -18.05
CA ARG A 292 6.95 -24.86 -19.30
C ARG A 292 6.94 -23.33 -19.31
N GLY A 293 6.49 -22.71 -18.23
CA GLY A 293 6.47 -21.25 -18.09
C GLY A 293 7.86 -20.63 -18.22
N HIS A 294 8.88 -21.23 -17.59
CA HIS A 294 10.26 -20.79 -17.73
C HIS A 294 10.80 -20.93 -19.17
N ARG A 295 10.47 -22.02 -19.87
CA ARG A 295 10.83 -22.16 -21.30
C ARG A 295 10.16 -21.11 -22.17
N ILE A 296 8.87 -20.84 -21.93
CA ILE A 296 8.10 -19.84 -22.69
C ILE A 296 8.69 -18.44 -22.47
N SER A 297 8.99 -18.06 -21.23
CA SER A 297 9.59 -16.77 -20.92
C SER A 297 10.99 -16.64 -21.54
N LYS A 298 11.83 -17.67 -21.46
CA LYS A 298 13.14 -17.68 -22.13
C LYS A 298 13.03 -17.48 -23.65
N GLN A 299 12.10 -18.17 -24.29
CA GLN A 299 11.88 -18.02 -25.73
C GLN A 299 11.30 -16.65 -26.09
N GLY A 300 10.37 -16.11 -25.29
CA GLY A 300 9.80 -14.79 -25.54
C GLY A 300 10.85 -13.69 -25.41
N PHE A 301 11.71 -13.77 -24.39
CA PHE A 301 12.83 -12.84 -24.23
C PHE A 301 13.79 -12.90 -25.43
N GLN A 302 14.16 -14.10 -25.90
CA GLN A 302 14.98 -14.27 -27.11
C GLN A 302 14.33 -13.70 -28.38
N GLN A 303 13.00 -13.59 -28.40
CA GLN A 303 12.22 -13.04 -29.51
C GLN A 303 11.93 -11.55 -29.35
N GLY A 304 12.49 -10.88 -28.34
CA GLY A 304 12.33 -9.45 -28.11
C GLY A 304 11.12 -9.05 -27.27
N ASP A 305 10.41 -9.99 -26.64
CA ASP A 305 9.34 -9.69 -25.69
C ASP A 305 9.93 -9.26 -24.33
N GLY A 306 9.98 -7.95 -24.11
CA GLY A 306 10.51 -7.36 -22.87
C GLY A 306 9.75 -7.77 -21.61
N ALA A 307 8.48 -8.17 -21.71
CA ALA A 307 7.70 -8.61 -20.55
C ALA A 307 8.17 -9.98 -20.02
N CYS A 308 8.88 -10.76 -20.85
CA CYS A 308 9.34 -12.09 -20.47
C CYS A 308 10.56 -12.09 -19.54
N LEU A 309 11.38 -11.05 -19.54
CA LEU A 309 12.59 -11.01 -18.71
C LEU A 309 12.27 -10.99 -17.20
N PRO A 310 11.37 -10.12 -16.68
CA PRO A 310 10.93 -10.20 -15.29
C PRO A 310 10.32 -11.55 -14.93
N LEU A 311 9.58 -12.18 -15.86
CA LEU A 311 8.98 -13.49 -15.65
C LEU A 311 10.05 -14.58 -15.51
N MET A 312 11.12 -14.55 -16.32
CA MET A 312 12.26 -15.47 -16.15
C MET A 312 12.83 -15.41 -14.74
N VAL A 313 13.10 -14.19 -14.24
CA VAL A 313 13.60 -13.97 -12.86
C VAL A 313 12.62 -14.56 -11.84
N GLN A 314 11.32 -14.36 -12.00
CA GLN A 314 10.33 -14.94 -11.10
C GLN A 314 10.29 -16.47 -11.15
N PHE A 315 10.45 -17.08 -12.34
CA PHE A 315 10.48 -18.53 -12.48
C PHE A 315 11.69 -19.15 -11.77
N TYR A 316 12.88 -18.53 -11.83
CA TYR A 316 14.03 -18.98 -11.05
C TYR A 316 13.71 -19.01 -9.54
N GLY A 317 13.09 -17.94 -9.02
CA GLY A 317 12.67 -17.90 -7.61
C GLY A 317 11.63 -18.95 -7.24
N TYR A 318 10.66 -19.22 -8.13
CA TYR A 318 9.65 -20.25 -7.89
C TYR A 318 10.22 -21.67 -7.95
N HIS A 319 11.18 -21.95 -8.85
CA HIS A 319 11.92 -23.21 -8.84
C HIS A 319 12.71 -23.39 -7.54
N GLY A 320 13.38 -22.34 -7.07
CA GLY A 320 14.07 -22.33 -5.78
C GLY A 320 13.13 -22.63 -4.60
N ALA A 321 12.00 -21.92 -4.54
CA ALA A 321 10.98 -22.15 -3.53
C ALA A 321 10.43 -23.58 -3.57
N TYR A 322 10.13 -24.11 -4.77
CA TYR A 322 9.65 -25.48 -4.94
C TYR A 322 10.67 -26.52 -4.46
N ALA A 323 11.94 -26.37 -4.86
CA ALA A 323 13.02 -27.23 -4.39
C ALA A 323 13.17 -27.19 -2.86
N GLN A 324 13.07 -26.00 -2.26
CA GLN A 324 13.13 -25.82 -0.80
C GLN A 324 12.01 -26.56 -0.07
N ILE A 325 10.76 -26.48 -0.55
CA ILE A 325 9.62 -27.21 0.02
C ILE A 325 9.80 -28.72 -0.08
N ARG A 326 10.43 -29.18 -1.16
CA ARG A 326 10.81 -30.58 -1.37
C ARG A 326 12.07 -30.98 -0.60
N ARG A 327 12.61 -30.10 0.24
CA ARG A 327 13.84 -30.28 1.04
C ARG A 327 15.09 -30.56 0.19
N ARG A 328 15.09 -30.14 -1.08
CA ARG A 328 16.24 -30.23 -1.98
C ARG A 328 17.06 -28.93 -1.87
N PHE A 329 17.69 -28.74 -0.72
CA PHE A 329 18.27 -27.44 -0.35
C PHE A 329 19.41 -27.00 -1.28
N THR A 330 20.29 -27.91 -1.71
CA THR A 330 21.35 -27.58 -2.66
C THR A 330 20.79 -27.11 -4.01
N GLU A 331 19.72 -27.75 -4.49
CA GLU A 331 19.02 -27.35 -5.71
C GLU A 331 18.38 -25.97 -5.55
N ALA A 332 17.71 -25.73 -4.41
CA ALA A 332 17.09 -24.45 -4.10
C ALA A 332 18.10 -23.29 -4.06
N ILE A 333 19.24 -23.50 -3.38
CA ILE A 333 20.34 -22.53 -3.32
C ILE A 333 20.80 -22.16 -4.74
N ASN A 334 21.01 -23.16 -5.60
CA ASN A 334 21.47 -22.91 -6.98
C ASN A 334 20.44 -22.11 -7.79
N TRP A 335 19.15 -22.39 -7.62
CA TRP A 335 18.09 -21.62 -8.26
C TRP A 335 18.02 -20.17 -7.79
N PHE A 336 18.16 -19.91 -6.48
CA PHE A 336 18.20 -18.54 -5.96
C PHE A 336 19.45 -17.77 -6.41
N ILE A 337 20.61 -18.43 -6.50
CA ILE A 337 21.81 -17.81 -7.06
C ILE A 337 21.59 -17.40 -8.53
N GLN A 338 21.01 -18.30 -9.34
CA GLN A 338 20.69 -17.97 -10.74
C GLN A 338 19.68 -16.83 -10.87
N GLN A 339 18.68 -16.79 -9.98
CA GLN A 339 17.75 -15.66 -9.91
C GLN A 339 18.49 -14.35 -9.63
N ALA A 340 19.41 -14.36 -8.66
CA ALA A 340 20.13 -13.18 -8.22
C ALA A 340 21.07 -12.65 -9.32
N GLU A 341 21.87 -13.53 -9.92
CA GLU A 341 22.82 -13.19 -11.00
C GLU A 341 22.08 -12.63 -12.23
N LEU A 342 20.95 -13.22 -12.63
CA LEU A 342 20.16 -12.70 -13.74
C LEU A 342 19.51 -11.35 -13.41
N ALA A 343 18.97 -11.20 -12.20
CA ALA A 343 18.37 -9.95 -11.76
C ALA A 343 19.41 -8.81 -11.73
N GLU A 344 20.61 -9.09 -11.24
CA GLU A 344 21.73 -8.15 -11.19
C GLU A 344 22.18 -7.72 -12.59
N GLN A 345 22.37 -8.69 -13.50
CA GLN A 345 22.72 -8.43 -14.90
C GLN A 345 21.75 -7.45 -15.58
N HIS A 346 20.47 -7.48 -15.18
CA HIS A 346 19.41 -6.66 -15.75
C HIS A 346 18.96 -5.51 -14.84
N LYS A 347 19.73 -5.18 -13.79
CA LYS A 347 19.49 -4.04 -12.89
C LYS A 347 18.16 -4.11 -12.12
N PHE A 348 17.69 -5.31 -11.80
CA PHE A 348 16.58 -5.55 -10.89
C PHE A 348 17.09 -5.68 -9.46
N SER A 349 17.62 -4.57 -8.91
CA SER A 349 18.36 -4.55 -7.63
C SER A 349 17.60 -5.18 -6.47
N GLN A 350 16.32 -4.83 -6.30
CA GLN A 350 15.49 -5.37 -5.21
C GLN A 350 15.28 -6.89 -5.33
N GLN A 351 15.07 -7.40 -6.55
CA GLN A 351 14.92 -8.83 -6.80
C GLN A 351 16.25 -9.57 -6.61
N ALA A 352 17.37 -8.98 -7.04
CA ALA A 352 18.70 -9.54 -6.86
C ALA A 352 19.05 -9.68 -5.37
N LEU A 353 18.85 -8.61 -4.59
CA LEU A 353 19.09 -8.61 -3.14
C LEU A 353 18.22 -9.62 -2.38
N ASN A 354 16.93 -9.70 -2.72
CA ASN A 354 16.06 -10.71 -2.13
C ASN A 354 16.53 -12.13 -2.46
N ALA A 355 16.95 -12.40 -3.70
CA ALA A 355 17.44 -13.70 -4.11
C ALA A 355 18.79 -14.05 -3.45
N TRP A 356 19.73 -13.10 -3.37
CA TRP A 356 20.98 -13.28 -2.64
C TRP A 356 20.75 -13.56 -1.16
N TYR A 357 19.83 -12.84 -0.52
CA TYR A 357 19.46 -13.08 0.87
C TYR A 357 18.86 -14.47 1.08
N GLN A 358 17.93 -14.90 0.22
CA GLN A 358 17.34 -16.26 0.30
C GLN A 358 18.41 -17.34 0.13
N ALA A 359 19.33 -17.18 -0.82
CA ALA A 359 20.44 -18.10 -1.02
C ALA A 359 21.37 -18.14 0.20
N ALA A 360 21.79 -16.99 0.72
CA ALA A 360 22.71 -16.88 1.85
C ALA A 360 22.09 -17.48 3.12
N GLU A 361 20.83 -17.14 3.43
CA GLU A 361 20.13 -17.68 4.60
C GLU A 361 19.96 -19.20 4.52
N LEU A 362 19.68 -19.72 3.32
CA LEU A 362 19.56 -21.16 3.14
C LEU A 362 20.94 -21.86 3.24
N CYS A 363 22.00 -21.27 2.69
CA CYS A 363 23.38 -21.73 2.91
C CYS A 363 23.72 -21.75 4.40
N ARG A 364 23.46 -20.67 5.14
CA ARG A 364 23.71 -20.57 6.59
C ARG A 364 23.14 -21.76 7.37
N ARG A 365 21.93 -22.19 6.99
CA ARG A 365 21.20 -23.27 7.67
C ARG A 365 21.50 -24.68 7.15
N LYS A 366 21.86 -24.83 5.87
CA LYS A 366 21.85 -26.13 5.17
C LYS A 366 23.13 -26.45 4.40
N ASP A 367 23.96 -25.46 4.10
CA ASP A 367 25.21 -25.60 3.37
C ASP A 367 26.18 -24.48 3.79
N SER A 368 26.70 -24.59 5.01
CA SER A 368 27.56 -23.55 5.60
C SER A 368 28.86 -23.35 4.83
N SER A 369 29.27 -24.34 4.02
CA SER A 369 30.50 -24.26 3.21
C SER A 369 30.44 -23.15 2.16
N ARG A 370 29.25 -22.84 1.66
CA ARG A 370 29.01 -21.82 0.62
C ARG A 370 28.51 -20.50 1.18
N TYR A 371 28.29 -20.42 2.49
CA TYR A 371 27.60 -19.30 3.10
C TYR A 371 28.31 -17.97 2.85
N TYR A 372 29.60 -17.90 3.14
CA TYR A 372 30.36 -16.65 3.02
C TYR A 372 30.57 -16.22 1.57
N ASP A 373 30.76 -17.16 0.65
CA ASP A 373 30.86 -16.85 -0.78
C ASP A 373 29.56 -16.21 -1.32
N VAL A 374 28.41 -16.76 -0.93
CA VAL A 374 27.10 -16.25 -1.34
C VAL A 374 26.79 -14.92 -0.63
N LEU A 375 27.15 -14.80 0.64
CA LEU A 375 26.98 -13.58 1.42
C LEU A 375 27.81 -12.41 0.85
N GLU A 376 29.06 -12.65 0.45
CA GLU A 376 29.93 -11.64 -0.16
C GLU A 376 29.34 -11.14 -1.49
N LYS A 377 28.81 -12.04 -2.34
CA LYS A 377 28.10 -11.65 -3.56
C LYS A 377 26.88 -10.76 -3.26
N GLY A 378 26.08 -11.12 -2.26
CA GLY A 378 24.93 -10.33 -1.83
C GLY A 378 25.32 -8.95 -1.27
N TYR A 379 26.42 -8.87 -0.52
CA TYR A 379 27.02 -7.62 -0.07
C TYR A 379 27.41 -6.72 -1.27
N LEU A 380 28.20 -7.25 -2.20
CA LEU A 380 28.68 -6.48 -3.35
C LEU A 380 27.53 -5.98 -4.23
N ALA A 381 26.49 -6.79 -4.44
CA ALA A 381 25.34 -6.43 -5.26
C ALA A 381 24.57 -5.20 -4.76
N GLY A 382 24.52 -4.98 -3.44
CA GLY A 382 23.81 -3.83 -2.84
C GLY A 382 24.69 -2.63 -2.51
N TRP A 383 26.01 -2.76 -2.57
CA TRP A 383 26.93 -1.72 -2.10
C TRP A 383 26.79 -0.41 -2.88
N HIS A 384 26.40 -0.44 -4.13
CA HIS A 384 26.25 0.78 -4.94
C HIS A 384 24.88 1.45 -4.84
N LEU A 385 23.96 0.92 -4.03
CA LEU A 385 22.61 1.47 -3.91
C LEU A 385 22.58 2.81 -3.14
N PRO A 386 21.67 3.71 -3.50
CA PRO A 386 21.49 4.95 -2.76
C PRO A 386 20.89 4.69 -1.37
N ASP A 387 21.10 5.64 -0.47
CA ASP A 387 20.79 5.54 0.95
C ASP A 387 19.30 5.23 1.24
N ASP A 388 18.39 5.80 0.45
CA ASP A 388 16.95 5.57 0.52
C ASP A 388 16.56 4.14 0.11
N GLU A 389 17.23 3.57 -0.89
CA GLU A 389 17.02 2.18 -1.27
C GLU A 389 17.59 1.19 -0.24
N ILE A 390 18.70 1.55 0.42
CA ILE A 390 19.29 0.72 1.48
C ILE A 390 18.33 0.65 2.67
N THR A 391 17.84 1.79 3.15
CA THR A 391 16.98 1.86 4.33
C THR A 391 15.65 1.14 4.15
N ALA A 392 15.14 1.08 2.92
CA ALA A 392 13.87 0.43 2.59
C ALA A 392 13.98 -1.04 2.15
N SER A 393 15.19 -1.62 2.08
CA SER A 393 15.39 -2.96 1.50
C SER A 393 15.93 -4.01 2.47
N ILE A 394 15.90 -5.27 2.02
CA ILE A 394 16.43 -6.42 2.73
C ILE A 394 17.97 -6.39 2.87
N TYR A 395 18.64 -5.47 2.16
CA TYR A 395 20.08 -5.38 2.12
C TYR A 395 20.71 -5.10 3.49
N ILE A 396 20.00 -4.41 4.38
CA ILE A 396 20.45 -4.16 5.76
C ILE A 396 20.85 -5.44 6.50
N TYR A 397 20.22 -6.57 6.19
CA TYR A 397 20.54 -7.84 6.82
C TYR A 397 21.81 -8.46 6.23
N LEU A 398 22.00 -8.37 4.91
CA LEU A 398 23.22 -8.81 4.24
C LEU A 398 24.42 -7.98 4.73
N LEU A 399 24.25 -6.67 4.89
CA LEU A 399 25.25 -5.78 5.49
C LEU A 399 25.60 -6.17 6.93
N ARG A 400 24.59 -6.41 7.78
CA ARG A 400 24.80 -6.82 9.17
C ARG A 400 25.55 -8.14 9.26
N ASP A 401 25.17 -9.12 8.45
CA ASP A 401 25.79 -10.45 8.45
C ASP A 401 27.21 -10.40 7.87
N TYR A 402 27.44 -9.60 6.81
CA TYR A 402 28.76 -9.44 6.21
C TYR A 402 29.69 -8.61 7.09
N TYR A 403 29.17 -7.65 7.86
CA TYR A 403 29.92 -6.95 8.91
C TYR A 403 30.48 -7.93 9.93
N ASP A 404 29.67 -8.85 10.45
CA ASP A 404 30.12 -9.83 11.45
C ASP A 404 31.22 -10.73 10.89
N TYR A 405 31.08 -11.16 9.63
CA TYR A 405 32.11 -11.89 8.92
C TYR A 405 33.40 -11.07 8.74
N ALA A 406 33.30 -9.83 8.26
CA ALA A 406 34.43 -8.95 8.03
C ALA A 406 35.18 -8.65 9.33
N HIS A 407 34.46 -8.40 10.42
CA HIS A 407 35.00 -8.19 11.75
C HIS A 407 35.74 -9.45 12.26
N ALA A 408 35.11 -10.63 12.18
CA ALA A 408 35.74 -11.88 12.59
C ALA A 408 37.01 -12.21 11.78
N ASN A 409 37.08 -11.79 10.51
CA ASN A 409 38.21 -12.02 9.61
C ASN A 409 39.18 -10.83 9.52
N ARG A 410 39.07 -9.85 10.42
CA ARG A 410 39.98 -8.68 10.50
C ARG A 410 40.05 -7.85 9.20
N LYS A 411 38.98 -7.81 8.41
CA LYS A 411 38.86 -6.94 7.22
C LYS A 411 38.50 -5.50 7.66
N GLN A 412 39.46 -4.80 8.28
CA GLN A 412 39.22 -3.52 8.97
C GLN A 412 38.65 -2.42 8.08
N ASP A 413 39.09 -2.31 6.81
CA ASP A 413 38.57 -1.30 5.89
C ASP A 413 37.07 -1.51 5.61
N ILE A 414 36.64 -2.75 5.37
CA ILE A 414 35.22 -3.07 5.13
C ILE A 414 34.38 -2.80 6.37
N VAL A 415 34.89 -3.16 7.56
CA VAL A 415 34.20 -2.90 8.83
C VAL A 415 33.98 -1.40 9.02
N ARG A 416 35.02 -0.58 8.79
CA ARG A 416 34.93 0.88 8.87
C ARG A 416 33.92 1.42 7.87
N ASP A 417 33.99 1.00 6.61
CA ASP A 417 33.11 1.51 5.55
C ASP A 417 31.63 1.18 5.82
N ILE A 418 31.34 -0.03 6.32
CA ILE A 418 29.98 -0.41 6.72
C ILE A 418 29.52 0.41 7.92
N ASP A 419 30.36 0.58 8.95
CA ASP A 419 30.02 1.36 10.14
C ASP A 419 29.76 2.83 9.83
N GLU A 420 30.59 3.47 9.00
CA GLU A 420 30.40 4.86 8.58
C GLU A 420 29.07 5.02 7.82
N ARG A 421 28.80 4.11 6.87
CA ARG A 421 27.60 4.20 6.06
C ARG A 421 26.33 3.90 6.84
N MET A 422 26.32 2.82 7.61
CA MET A 422 25.14 2.43 8.40
C MET A 422 24.93 3.37 9.59
N GLY A 423 26.02 3.86 10.19
CA GLY A 423 25.99 4.89 11.24
C GLY A 423 25.35 6.19 10.75
N ARG A 424 25.64 6.61 9.51
CA ARG A 424 24.96 7.77 8.89
C ARG A 424 23.45 7.54 8.71
N LEU A 425 23.05 6.32 8.37
CA LEU A 425 21.66 6.00 8.02
C LEU A 425 20.76 5.74 9.23
N PHE A 426 21.30 5.07 10.24
CA PHE A 426 20.53 4.54 11.37
C PHE A 426 21.06 5.00 12.73
N GLY A 427 22.17 5.73 12.79
CA GLY A 427 22.81 6.16 14.03
C GLY A 427 23.86 5.17 14.56
N GLU A 428 24.53 5.54 15.66
CA GLU A 428 25.63 4.76 16.24
C GLU A 428 25.20 3.35 16.68
N ASP A 429 23.93 3.18 17.05
CA ASP A 429 23.34 1.91 17.50
C ASP A 429 22.74 1.06 16.37
N TRP A 430 23.08 1.36 15.10
CA TRP A 430 22.48 0.71 13.92
C TRP A 430 22.49 -0.83 13.96
N LYS A 431 23.49 -1.44 14.59
CA LYS A 431 23.62 -2.90 14.72
C LYS A 431 22.45 -3.48 15.51
N ALA A 432 22.15 -2.87 16.66
CA ALA A 432 21.06 -3.26 17.54
C ALA A 432 19.70 -2.99 16.86
N ASP A 433 19.58 -1.89 16.14
CA ASP A 433 18.37 -1.54 15.41
C ASP A 433 18.08 -2.53 14.28
N VAL A 434 19.07 -2.89 13.46
CA VAL A 434 18.90 -3.89 12.41
C VAL A 434 18.55 -5.26 13.01
N ASP A 435 19.16 -5.66 14.12
CA ASP A 435 18.83 -6.92 14.81
C ASP A 435 17.41 -6.89 15.38
N ASN A 436 16.95 -5.75 15.90
CA ASN A 436 15.58 -5.55 16.38
C ASN A 436 14.57 -5.56 15.23
N ILE A 437 14.87 -4.89 14.12
CA ILE A 437 14.05 -4.92 12.90
C ILE A 437 13.95 -6.36 12.39
N ARG A 438 15.06 -7.12 12.39
CA ARG A 438 15.07 -8.53 11.98
C ARG A 438 14.17 -9.39 12.85
N LYS A 439 14.19 -9.19 14.18
CA LYS A 439 13.34 -9.93 15.15
C LYS A 439 11.86 -9.58 15.05
N LYS A 440 11.53 -8.32 14.77
CA LYS A 440 10.15 -7.84 14.59
C LYS A 440 9.58 -8.11 13.21
N ARG A 441 10.44 -8.44 12.24
CA ARG A 441 10.03 -8.85 10.92
C ARG A 441 9.26 -10.17 11.05
N GLU A 442 8.04 -10.21 10.50
CA GLU A 442 7.41 -11.49 10.21
C GLU A 442 8.43 -12.33 9.40
N PRO A 443 8.58 -13.64 9.69
CA PRO A 443 9.42 -14.52 8.86
C PRO A 443 9.08 -14.24 7.41
N LEU A 444 10.09 -14.10 6.55
CA LEU A 444 9.86 -13.80 5.15
C LEU A 444 9.00 -14.96 4.61
N ILE A 445 7.68 -14.74 4.54
CA ILE A 445 6.72 -15.74 4.09
C ILE A 445 6.93 -15.85 2.59
N LEU A 446 7.96 -16.59 2.18
CA LEU A 446 7.80 -17.47 1.03
C LEU A 446 6.52 -18.27 1.29
N PRO A 447 5.69 -18.60 0.29
CA PRO A 447 4.28 -18.99 0.46
C PRO A 447 3.88 -20.07 1.51
N LEU A 448 4.75 -20.61 2.37
CA LEU A 448 4.56 -21.90 3.02
C LEU A 448 5.22 -22.16 4.39
N GLU A 449 5.73 -21.18 5.13
CA GLU A 449 5.97 -21.37 6.58
C GLU A 449 4.74 -20.94 7.39
N MET A 450 3.65 -21.70 7.24
CA MET A 450 2.66 -21.82 8.32
C MET A 450 3.03 -23.06 9.13
N GLU A 451 3.19 -22.85 10.44
CA GLU A 451 3.52 -23.84 11.45
C GLU A 451 2.64 -25.10 11.32
N GLU A 452 3.27 -26.27 11.46
CA GLU A 452 2.53 -27.50 11.76
C GLU A 452 1.84 -27.30 13.11
N PRO A 453 0.52 -27.57 13.26
CA PRO A 453 -0.03 -27.79 14.58
C PRO A 453 0.69 -29.01 15.15
N GLU A 454 1.24 -28.87 16.36
CA GLU A 454 1.78 -29.98 17.13
C GLU A 454 0.84 -31.17 17.05
N ALA A 455 1.38 -32.31 16.64
CA ALA A 455 0.65 -33.56 16.61
C ALA A 455 0.20 -33.90 18.05
N LEU A 456 -1.11 -34.03 18.23
CA LEU A 456 -1.72 -34.81 19.31
C LEU A 456 -1.63 -36.30 19.00
#